data_AF-A0ABD1UUQ3-F1
#
_entry.id   AF-A0ABD1UUQ3-F1
#
_cell.length_a   1.000
_cell.length_b   1.000
_cell.length_c   1.000
_cell.angle_alpha   90.00
_cell.angle_beta   90.00
_cell.angle_gamma   90.00
#
_symmetry.space_group_name_H-M   'P 1'
#
loop_
_entity.id
_entity.type
_entity.pdbx_description
1 polymer ?
#
loop_
_entity_poly.entity_id
_entity_poly.type
_entity_poly.pdbx_seq_one_letter_code
_entity_poly.pdbx_strand_id
1 'polypeptide(L)'
;MASPLFLFLCFSSLFFTPSYSQKQPLLSTNYYQKTCPRFEQILQDTTTNKQISSPTTAAATLRLFFHDCFVRGCDASVLISSTPFNKAERDADINLSLPGDGFDVVVRAKTALELACPGVVSCADIIAVAARNLVLMMGGPYYTVKLGRKDSLTSTASAVDGNLPKPTMPMNQIIQIFQSRGFSVQEMVALSGAHTIGFSHCKEFSSTLYNYSKTSESAPSYNPRFSQALRNACANYNQNPTLSVFNDVMSPNKFDNMYFQNLPKGLGLLSSDHALYSDPRTKGYVDLYAKNQTAFFEAFIAVMEKLSVYGVKSGREGEIRRRCDAFNN
;
A
#
# COMPACT_ATOMS: atom_id res chain seq x y z
N MET A 1 49.02 -34.55 51.64
CA MET A 1 48.86 -33.24 50.99
C MET A 1 47.58 -33.28 50.18
N ALA A 2 46.48 -32.78 50.73
CA ALA A 2 45.15 -32.80 50.10
C ALA A 2 44.79 -31.37 49.68
N SER A 3 44.34 -31.22 48.43
CA SER A 3 43.97 -29.94 47.81
C SER A 3 42.50 -29.61 48.10
N PRO A 4 42.13 -28.36 48.43
CA PRO A 4 40.74 -28.00 48.66
C PRO A 4 40.03 -27.64 47.34
N LEU A 5 38.86 -28.23 47.12
CA LEU A 5 37.92 -27.86 46.06
C LEU A 5 37.29 -26.49 46.39
N PHE A 6 37.46 -25.49 45.51
CA PHE A 6 36.72 -24.24 45.54
C PHE A 6 35.40 -24.39 44.78
N LEU A 7 34.28 -24.23 45.49
CA LEU A 7 32.93 -24.19 44.92
C LEU A 7 32.63 -22.76 44.45
N PHE A 8 32.50 -22.53 43.14
CA PHE A 8 32.04 -21.25 42.58
C PHE A 8 30.50 -21.19 42.62
N LEU A 9 29.95 -20.30 43.47
CA LEU A 9 28.53 -19.96 43.49
C LEU A 9 28.24 -18.89 42.43
N CYS A 10 27.65 -19.29 41.30
CA CYS A 10 27.09 -18.35 40.32
C CYS A 10 25.79 -17.73 40.85
N PHE A 11 25.84 -16.48 41.30
CA PHE A 11 24.63 -15.67 41.54
C PHE A 11 24.06 -15.20 40.20
N SER A 12 22.99 -15.84 39.73
CA SER A 12 22.19 -15.35 38.60
C SER A 12 21.30 -14.19 39.06
N SER A 13 21.71 -12.95 38.78
CA SER A 13 20.86 -11.77 38.95
C SER A 13 19.76 -11.77 37.89
N LEU A 14 18.53 -12.12 38.31
CA LEU A 14 17.32 -11.93 37.53
C LEU A 14 17.03 -10.42 37.40
N PHE A 15 17.46 -9.82 36.30
CA PHE A 15 17.00 -8.49 35.90
C PHE A 15 15.54 -8.58 35.48
N PHE A 16 14.62 -8.24 36.38
CA PHE A 16 13.22 -7.99 36.05
C PHE A 16 13.15 -6.70 35.23
N THR A 17 13.12 -6.82 33.90
CA THR A 17 12.69 -5.73 33.04
C THR A 17 11.17 -5.57 33.19
N PRO A 18 10.65 -4.41 33.62
CA PRO A 18 9.21 -4.21 33.70
C PRO A 18 8.63 -4.30 32.30
N SER A 19 7.82 -5.32 32.04
CA SER A 19 7.04 -5.44 30.81
C SER A 19 6.03 -4.29 30.78
N TYR A 20 6.36 -3.23 30.05
CA TYR A 20 5.42 -2.17 29.73
C TYR A 20 4.32 -2.81 28.87
N SER A 21 3.17 -3.12 29.47
CA SER A 21 2.00 -3.58 28.73
C SER A 21 1.57 -2.44 27.80
N GLN A 22 2.04 -2.43 26.55
CA GLN A 22 1.49 -1.58 25.51
C GLN A 22 0.00 -1.90 25.42
N LYS A 23 -0.84 -0.99 25.93
CA LYS A 23 -2.28 -1.05 25.68
C LYS A 23 -2.44 -1.05 24.17
N GLN A 24 -3.01 -2.13 23.63
CA GLN A 24 -3.38 -2.18 22.23
C GLN A 24 -4.24 -0.94 21.90
N PRO A 25 -4.01 -0.28 20.75
CA PRO A 25 -4.87 0.77 20.26
C PRO A 25 -6.32 0.32 20.31
N LEU A 26 -7.19 1.07 21.00
CA LEU A 26 -8.61 0.74 21.06
C LEU A 26 -9.28 1.14 19.74
N LEU A 27 -9.04 0.35 18.69
CA LEU A 27 -9.70 0.53 17.40
C LEU A 27 -11.08 -0.14 17.41
N SER A 28 -12.09 0.53 16.86
CA SER A 28 -13.44 -0.03 16.73
C SER A 28 -14.15 0.43 15.46
N THR A 29 -15.14 -0.34 15.01
CA THR A 29 -15.96 0.03 13.83
C THR A 29 -16.93 1.17 14.10
N ASN A 30 -17.22 1.45 15.38
CA ASN A 30 -18.15 2.50 15.81
C ASN A 30 -17.44 3.70 16.47
N TYR A 31 -16.13 3.85 16.27
CA TYR A 31 -15.29 4.85 16.95
C TYR A 31 -15.84 6.29 16.84
N TYR A 32 -16.34 6.67 15.66
CA TYR A 32 -16.90 8.00 15.40
C TYR A 32 -18.43 8.10 15.56
N GLN A 33 -19.13 7.03 15.95
CA GLN A 33 -20.59 7.00 15.95
C GLN A 33 -21.23 8.12 16.80
N LYS A 34 -20.59 8.50 17.90
CA LYS A 34 -21.06 9.58 18.79
C LYS A 34 -20.48 10.95 18.47
N THR A 35 -19.22 11.00 18.05
CA THR A 35 -18.44 12.24 17.91
C THR A 35 -18.48 12.83 16.50
N CYS A 36 -18.68 11.99 15.48
CA CYS A 36 -18.93 12.40 14.10
C CYS A 36 -19.92 11.44 13.42
N PRO A 37 -21.22 11.51 13.76
CA PRO A 37 -22.21 10.53 13.29
C PRO A 37 -22.37 10.44 11.76
N ARG A 38 -21.99 11.50 11.04
CA ARG A 38 -22.02 11.56 9.56
C ARG A 38 -20.72 11.12 8.89
N PHE A 39 -19.74 10.59 9.64
CA PHE A 39 -18.43 10.22 9.11
C PHE A 39 -18.51 9.30 7.88
N GLU A 40 -19.19 8.16 7.98
CA GLU A 40 -19.30 7.20 6.87
C GLU A 40 -20.02 7.80 5.65
N GLN A 41 -21.08 8.59 5.87
CA GLN A 41 -21.79 9.28 4.79
C GLN A 41 -20.88 10.26 4.05
N ILE A 42 -20.18 11.13 4.78
CA ILE A 42 -19.29 12.15 4.18
C ILE A 42 -18.17 11.48 3.37
N LEU A 43 -17.60 10.38 3.87
CA LEU A 43 -16.59 9.61 3.16
C LEU A 43 -17.15 8.96 1.90
N GLN A 44 -18.33 8.33 1.98
CA GLN A 44 -19.00 7.74 0.82
C GLN A 44 -19.28 8.78 -0.26
N ASP A 45 -19.88 9.92 0.10
CA ASP A 45 -20.21 10.99 -0.84
C ASP A 45 -18.94 11.57 -1.49
N THR A 46 -17.91 11.84 -0.68
CA THR A 46 -16.66 12.42 -1.18
C THR A 46 -15.93 11.48 -2.13
N THR A 47 -15.80 10.21 -1.76
CA THR A 47 -15.10 9.21 -2.59
C THR A 47 -15.86 8.92 -3.87
N THR A 48 -17.19 8.79 -3.81
CA THR A 48 -18.04 8.56 -4.99
C THR A 48 -17.92 9.71 -5.98
N ASN A 49 -18.13 10.95 -5.52
CA ASN A 49 -18.06 12.13 -6.38
C ASN A 49 -16.66 12.32 -6.99
N LYS A 50 -15.61 12.08 -6.20
CA LYS A 50 -14.24 12.19 -6.69
C LYS A 50 -13.89 11.11 -7.71
N GLN A 51 -14.30 9.86 -7.51
CA GLN A 51 -14.05 8.78 -8.47
C GLN A 51 -14.83 8.98 -9.78
N ILE A 52 -16.08 9.46 -9.72
CA ILE A 52 -16.87 9.78 -10.93
C ILE A 52 -16.17 10.87 -11.76
N SER A 53 -15.62 11.90 -11.09
CA SER A 53 -14.94 13.01 -11.77
C SER A 53 -13.51 12.69 -12.19
N SER A 54 -12.85 11.75 -11.51
CA SER A 54 -11.46 11.37 -11.78
C SER A 54 -11.29 9.85 -11.60
N PRO A 55 -11.35 9.07 -12.70
CA PRO A 55 -11.31 7.60 -12.66
C PRO A 55 -10.03 7.00 -12.04
N THR A 56 -8.96 7.78 -11.95
CA THR A 56 -7.67 7.40 -11.34
C THR A 56 -7.74 7.31 -9.81
N THR A 57 -8.74 7.91 -9.17
CA THR A 57 -8.80 8.10 -7.72
C THR A 57 -8.71 6.77 -6.97
N ALA A 58 -9.45 5.75 -7.40
CA ALA A 58 -9.51 4.47 -6.70
C ALA A 58 -8.15 3.78 -6.60
N ALA A 59 -7.46 3.64 -7.72
CA ALA A 59 -6.13 3.06 -7.74
C ALA A 59 -5.12 3.94 -7.00
N ALA A 60 -5.22 5.27 -7.14
CA ALA A 60 -4.35 6.21 -6.46
C ALA A 60 -4.46 6.11 -4.94
N THR A 61 -5.68 6.11 -4.39
CA THR A 61 -5.93 6.01 -2.95
C THR A 61 -5.56 4.65 -2.40
N LEU A 62 -5.83 3.56 -3.12
CA LEU A 62 -5.44 2.22 -2.70
C LEU A 62 -3.91 2.10 -2.58
N ARG A 63 -3.18 2.61 -3.57
CA ARG A 63 -1.71 2.67 -3.52
C ARG A 63 -1.20 3.59 -2.42
N LEU A 64 -1.82 4.76 -2.24
CA LEU A 64 -1.48 5.69 -1.17
C LEU A 64 -1.61 5.05 0.21
N PHE A 65 -2.67 4.26 0.42
CA PHE A 65 -2.88 3.53 1.67
C PHE A 65 -1.80 2.48 1.94
N PHE A 66 -1.42 1.69 0.91
CA PHE A 66 -0.31 0.76 1.03
C PHE A 66 1.01 1.46 1.37
N HIS A 67 1.31 2.56 0.67
CA HIS A 67 2.53 3.36 0.89
C HIS A 67 2.58 3.99 2.28
N ASP A 68 1.44 4.44 2.81
CA ASP A 68 1.34 4.90 4.19
C ASP A 68 1.71 3.78 5.17
N CYS A 69 0.98 2.66 5.09
CA CYS A 69 1.10 1.57 6.04
C CYS A 69 2.50 0.92 6.04
N PHE A 70 3.15 0.76 4.89
CA PHE A 70 4.40 -0.01 4.80
C PHE A 70 5.65 0.74 5.25
N VAL A 71 5.59 2.06 5.46
CA VAL A 71 6.76 2.84 5.90
C VAL A 71 6.90 2.78 7.43
N ARG A 72 5.96 3.34 8.19
CA ARG A 72 5.99 3.36 9.67
C ARG A 72 4.68 2.92 10.35
N GLY A 73 3.76 2.36 9.58
CA GLY A 73 2.40 2.03 10.00
C GLY A 73 1.37 2.93 9.32
N CYS A 74 0.10 2.57 9.43
CA CYS A 74 -1.00 3.36 8.85
C CYS A 74 -1.25 4.59 9.73
N ASP A 75 -0.45 5.63 9.54
CA ASP A 75 -0.39 6.81 10.40
C ASP A 75 -0.43 8.14 9.61
N ALA A 76 -0.74 8.07 8.32
CA ALA A 76 -0.86 9.21 7.41
C ALA A 76 0.43 10.06 7.29
N SER A 77 1.60 9.52 7.63
CA SER A 77 2.90 10.19 7.45
C SER A 77 3.16 10.56 6.00
N VAL A 78 2.67 9.74 5.05
CA VAL A 78 2.85 9.95 3.61
C VAL A 78 2.16 11.22 3.08
N LEU A 79 1.16 11.73 3.81
CA LEU A 79 0.40 12.92 3.39
C LEU A 79 1.13 14.24 3.67
N ILE A 80 2.10 14.24 4.58
CA ILE A 80 2.85 15.44 4.98
C ILE A 80 3.61 16.01 3.78
N SER A 81 3.45 17.32 3.55
CA SER A 81 4.24 18.05 2.58
C SER A 81 5.63 18.39 3.14
N SER A 82 6.64 18.38 2.28
CA SER A 82 7.98 18.82 2.67
C SER A 82 8.00 20.29 3.07
N THR A 83 8.93 20.64 3.96
CA THR A 83 9.27 22.01 4.34
C THR A 83 10.71 22.32 3.94
N PRO A 84 11.16 23.58 3.99
CA PRO A 84 12.57 23.92 3.73
C PRO A 84 13.57 23.17 4.63
N PHE A 85 13.13 22.67 5.79
CA PHE A 85 13.99 22.01 6.78
C PHE A 85 13.78 20.49 6.86
N ASN A 86 12.76 19.95 6.19
CA ASN A 86 12.46 18.52 6.22
C ASN A 86 11.86 18.06 4.90
N LYS A 87 12.54 17.10 4.25
CA LYS A 87 11.99 16.40 3.09
C LYS A 87 11.12 15.25 3.58
N ALA A 88 9.80 15.35 3.36
CA ALA A 88 8.81 14.38 3.82
C ALA A 88 8.75 13.13 2.95
N GLU A 89 8.07 12.09 3.43
CA GLU A 89 7.86 10.83 2.69
C GLU A 89 7.22 11.06 1.33
N ARG A 90 6.31 12.03 1.21
CA ARG A 90 5.65 12.40 -0.05
C ARG A 90 6.62 12.63 -1.21
N ASP A 91 7.80 13.19 -0.92
CA ASP A 91 8.82 13.52 -1.94
C ASP A 91 9.97 12.49 -1.99
N ALA A 92 9.81 11.33 -1.37
CA ALA A 92 10.69 10.19 -1.61
C ALA A 92 10.55 9.72 -3.06
N ASP A 93 11.65 9.22 -3.65
CA ASP A 93 11.75 8.90 -5.08
C ASP A 93 10.59 8.03 -5.60
N ILE A 94 10.29 6.93 -4.89
CA ILE A 94 9.20 6.01 -5.25
C ILE A 94 7.80 6.65 -5.10
N ASN A 95 7.66 7.63 -4.20
CA ASN A 95 6.39 8.31 -3.90
C ASN A 95 6.06 9.43 -4.90
N LEU A 96 7.04 9.92 -5.67
CA LEU A 96 6.81 10.90 -6.75
C LEU A 96 5.84 10.38 -7.83
N SER A 97 5.70 9.05 -7.92
CA SER A 97 4.76 8.40 -8.85
C SER A 97 3.35 8.22 -8.28
N LEU A 98 3.10 8.57 -7.01
CA LEU A 98 1.76 8.52 -6.42
C LEU A 98 0.87 9.57 -7.09
N PRO A 99 -0.29 9.19 -7.66
CA PRO A 99 -1.15 10.17 -8.32
C PRO A 99 -1.75 11.17 -7.33
N GLY A 100 -1.81 12.44 -7.73
CA GLY A 100 -2.35 13.53 -6.91
C GLY A 100 -3.81 13.31 -6.48
N ASP A 101 -4.60 12.58 -7.28
CA ASP A 101 -6.01 12.28 -6.96
C ASP A 101 -6.20 11.53 -5.64
N GLY A 102 -5.24 10.68 -5.27
CA GLY A 102 -5.27 9.96 -4.00
C GLY A 102 -5.13 10.90 -2.79
N PHE A 103 -4.32 11.96 -2.93
CA PHE A 103 -4.20 12.99 -1.90
C PHE A 103 -5.40 13.95 -1.92
N ASP A 104 -5.90 14.32 -3.10
CA ASP A 104 -7.04 15.23 -3.27
C ASP A 104 -8.31 14.68 -2.61
N VAL A 105 -8.63 13.39 -2.79
CA VAL A 105 -9.83 12.80 -2.15
C VAL A 105 -9.74 12.87 -0.62
N VAL A 106 -8.54 12.67 -0.05
CA VAL A 106 -8.30 12.73 1.39
C VAL A 106 -8.46 14.17 1.90
N VAL A 107 -7.91 15.15 1.19
CA VAL A 107 -8.03 16.57 1.54
C VAL A 107 -9.49 17.04 1.47
N ARG A 108 -10.25 16.64 0.44
CA ARG A 108 -11.68 16.96 0.32
C ARG A 108 -12.49 16.35 1.46
N ALA A 109 -12.25 15.07 1.77
CA ALA A 109 -12.94 14.38 2.85
C ALA A 109 -12.60 15.03 4.19
N LYS A 110 -11.32 15.36 4.42
CA LYS A 110 -10.88 16.04 5.62
C LYS A 110 -11.54 17.40 5.78
N THR A 111 -11.64 18.18 4.71
CA THR A 111 -12.28 19.50 4.73
C THR A 111 -13.77 19.39 5.11
N ALA A 112 -14.49 18.46 4.48
CA ALA A 112 -15.90 18.23 4.79
C ALA A 112 -16.10 17.73 6.22
N LEU A 113 -15.20 16.87 6.72
CA LEU A 113 -15.25 16.37 8.09
C LEU A 113 -14.90 17.43 9.12
N GLU A 114 -13.90 18.30 8.88
CA GLU A 114 -13.59 19.40 9.79
C GLU A 114 -14.75 20.41 9.88
N LEU A 115 -15.54 20.59 8.83
CA LEU A 115 -16.76 21.40 8.88
C LEU A 115 -17.87 20.74 9.70
N ALA A 116 -17.99 19.41 9.62
CA ALA A 116 -19.06 18.66 10.28
C ALA A 116 -18.75 18.30 11.76
N CYS A 117 -17.48 18.00 12.05
CA CYS A 117 -17.01 17.50 13.34
C CYS A 117 -15.53 17.93 13.56
N PRO A 118 -15.29 19.21 13.88
CA PRO A 118 -13.94 19.78 13.97
C PRO A 118 -13.02 19.03 14.94
N GLY A 119 -11.80 18.71 14.48
CA GLY A 119 -10.76 18.08 15.32
C GLY A 119 -11.05 16.64 15.77
N VAL A 120 -12.03 15.97 15.17
CA VAL A 120 -12.44 14.62 15.59
C VAL A 120 -11.74 13.51 14.80
N VAL A 121 -11.68 13.63 13.47
CA VAL A 121 -11.33 12.53 12.56
C VAL A 121 -9.88 12.63 12.08
N SER A 122 -9.09 11.56 12.22
CA SER A 122 -7.70 11.53 11.75
C SER A 122 -7.61 11.38 10.23
N CYS A 123 -6.52 11.85 9.65
CA CYS A 123 -6.23 11.62 8.23
C CYS A 123 -5.95 10.13 7.95
N ALA A 124 -5.34 9.42 8.89
CA ALA A 124 -5.12 7.98 8.80
C ALA A 124 -6.41 7.18 8.63
N ASP A 125 -7.46 7.50 9.39
CA ASP A 125 -8.77 6.86 9.23
C ASP A 125 -9.47 7.26 7.92
N ILE A 126 -9.25 8.49 7.44
CA ILE A 126 -9.77 8.94 6.13
C ILE A 126 -9.17 8.11 4.99
N ILE A 127 -7.84 7.91 4.96
CA ILE A 127 -7.20 7.10 3.91
C ILE A 127 -7.75 5.67 3.92
N ALA A 128 -7.81 5.04 5.11
CA ALA A 128 -8.23 3.65 5.25
C ALA A 128 -9.67 3.42 4.76
N VAL A 129 -10.60 4.30 5.14
CA VAL A 129 -12.00 4.20 4.71
C VAL A 129 -12.16 4.59 3.24
N ALA A 130 -11.43 5.60 2.76
CA ALA A 130 -11.47 5.97 1.35
C ALA A 130 -11.01 4.82 0.45
N ALA A 131 -9.92 4.13 0.81
CA ALA A 131 -9.44 2.95 0.08
C ALA A 131 -10.51 1.84 0.02
N ARG A 132 -11.21 1.55 1.13
CA ARG A 132 -12.31 0.57 1.18
C ARG A 132 -13.45 0.94 0.23
N ASN A 133 -13.94 2.18 0.35
CA ASN A 133 -15.07 2.65 -0.46
C ASN A 133 -14.73 2.61 -1.95
N LEU A 134 -13.51 3.01 -2.31
CA LEU A 134 -13.07 3.03 -3.70
C LEU A 134 -12.84 1.62 -4.26
N VAL A 135 -12.29 0.67 -3.50
CA VAL A 135 -12.21 -0.74 -3.92
C VAL A 135 -13.60 -1.31 -4.19
N LEU A 136 -14.56 -1.07 -3.28
CA LEU A 136 -15.93 -1.52 -3.45
C LEU A 136 -16.58 -0.90 -4.70
N MET A 137 -16.38 0.41 -4.92
CA MET A 137 -16.92 1.11 -6.07
C MET A 137 -16.38 0.58 -7.41
N MET A 138 -15.14 0.07 -7.42
CA MET A 138 -14.54 -0.58 -8.59
C MET A 138 -14.99 -2.05 -8.78
N GLY A 139 -15.91 -2.55 -7.96
CA GLY A 139 -16.45 -3.92 -8.03
C GLY A 139 -15.70 -4.94 -7.17
N GLY A 140 -14.76 -4.48 -6.34
CA GLY A 140 -14.02 -5.32 -5.40
C GLY A 140 -14.83 -5.65 -4.14
N PRO A 141 -14.25 -6.45 -3.22
CA PRO A 141 -14.94 -6.86 -2.02
C PRO A 141 -15.04 -5.73 -0.97
N TYR A 142 -16.10 -5.78 -0.17
CA TYR A 142 -16.16 -5.04 1.08
C TYR A 142 -15.27 -5.70 2.13
N TYR A 143 -14.50 -4.91 2.88
CA TYR A 143 -13.73 -5.34 4.04
C TYR A 143 -13.91 -4.38 5.22
N THR A 144 -13.80 -4.89 6.44
CA THR A 144 -14.06 -4.11 7.65
C THR A 144 -12.86 -3.23 7.99
N VAL A 145 -13.09 -1.93 8.16
CA VAL A 145 -12.07 -0.99 8.65
C VAL A 145 -12.40 -0.62 10.08
N LYS A 146 -11.54 -1.03 11.04
CA LYS A 146 -11.58 -0.48 12.40
C LYS A 146 -11.00 0.93 12.40
N LEU A 147 -11.52 1.81 13.23
CA LEU A 147 -11.21 3.24 13.28
C LEU A 147 -10.64 3.62 14.64
N GLY A 148 -10.02 4.80 14.73
CA GLY A 148 -9.37 5.32 15.91
C GLY A 148 -7.86 5.55 15.75
N ARG A 149 -7.33 5.49 14.53
CA ARG A 149 -5.91 5.77 14.26
C ARG A 149 -5.60 7.23 14.58
N LYS A 150 -4.38 7.49 15.04
CA LYS A 150 -3.82 8.84 15.14
C LYS A 150 -2.84 9.10 14.00
N ASP A 151 -2.74 10.37 13.64
CA ASP A 151 -1.80 10.84 12.64
C ASP A 151 -0.39 10.96 13.22
N SER A 152 0.62 10.56 12.44
CA SER A 152 2.03 10.63 12.80
C SER A 152 2.48 12.06 13.07
N LEU A 153 3.47 12.20 13.95
CA LEU A 153 4.17 13.47 14.24
C LEU A 153 5.48 13.60 13.46
N THR A 154 5.78 12.65 12.57
CA THR A 154 7.02 12.62 11.79
C THR A 154 6.74 12.13 10.37
N SER A 155 7.48 12.65 9.40
CA SER A 155 7.49 12.14 8.02
C SER A 155 8.83 12.52 7.41
N THR A 156 9.63 11.54 6.98
CA THR A 156 10.95 11.78 6.40
C THR A 156 11.16 10.91 5.17
N ALA A 157 11.65 11.49 4.07
CA ALA A 157 11.90 10.76 2.83
C ALA A 157 12.87 9.58 3.02
N SER A 158 13.84 9.73 3.93
CA SER A 158 14.80 8.67 4.29
C SER A 158 14.16 7.45 4.94
N ALA A 159 12.95 7.58 5.52
CA ALA A 159 12.24 6.45 6.09
C ALA A 159 11.59 5.55 5.02
N VAL A 160 11.52 5.98 3.76
CA VAL A 160 10.83 5.22 2.71
C VAL A 160 11.71 4.12 2.12
N ASP A 161 13.01 4.36 1.98
CA ASP A 161 13.92 3.40 1.33
C ASP A 161 14.08 2.13 2.17
N GLY A 162 14.11 0.98 1.48
CA GLY A 162 14.11 -0.35 2.12
C GLY A 162 12.76 -0.82 2.68
N ASN A 163 11.76 0.07 2.75
CA ASN A 163 10.45 -0.25 3.34
C ASN A 163 9.35 -0.53 2.31
N LEU A 164 9.52 -0.04 1.08
CA LEU A 164 8.60 -0.29 -0.04
C LEU A 164 9.24 -1.17 -1.12
N PRO A 165 8.51 -2.17 -1.64
CA PRO A 165 8.98 -2.97 -2.77
C PRO A 165 9.06 -2.10 -4.03
N LYS A 166 10.07 -2.36 -4.88
CA LYS A 166 10.24 -1.68 -6.18
C LYS A 166 9.85 -2.61 -7.33
N PRO A 167 9.34 -2.11 -8.46
CA PRO A 167 8.90 -2.96 -9.59
C PRO A 167 9.97 -3.90 -10.16
N THR A 168 11.24 -3.49 -10.08
CA THR A 168 12.40 -4.23 -10.60
C THR A 168 13.11 -5.07 -9.54
N MET A 169 12.59 -5.09 -8.31
CA MET A 169 13.20 -5.80 -7.19
C MET A 169 13.06 -7.33 -7.35
N PRO A 170 14.11 -8.11 -7.05
CA PRO A 170 14.01 -9.57 -7.02
C PRO A 170 12.93 -10.07 -6.04
N MET A 171 12.21 -11.14 -6.41
CA MET A 171 11.08 -11.65 -5.61
C MET A 171 11.47 -12.05 -4.19
N ASN A 172 12.69 -12.55 -3.96
CA ASN A 172 13.19 -12.83 -2.60
C ASN A 172 13.25 -11.58 -1.72
N GLN A 173 13.65 -10.43 -2.26
CA GLN A 173 13.69 -9.17 -1.51
C GLN A 173 12.27 -8.64 -1.25
N ILE A 174 11.36 -8.74 -2.24
CA ILE A 174 9.95 -8.37 -2.04
C ILE A 174 9.35 -9.22 -0.90
N ILE A 175 9.55 -10.54 -0.92
CA ILE A 175 9.10 -11.44 0.15
C ILE A 175 9.69 -11.03 1.51
N GLN A 176 10.98 -10.69 1.58
CA GLN A 176 11.63 -10.24 2.82
C GLN A 176 11.01 -8.94 3.37
N ILE A 177 10.67 -7.98 2.51
CA ILE A 177 10.01 -6.72 2.92
C ILE A 177 8.65 -7.00 3.56
N PHE A 178 7.85 -7.89 2.98
CA PHE A 178 6.54 -8.27 3.54
C PHE A 178 6.68 -9.08 4.83
N GLN A 179 7.58 -10.08 4.86
CA GLN A 179 7.80 -10.93 6.02
C GLN A 179 8.35 -10.18 7.23
N SER A 180 9.23 -9.20 7.03
CA SER A 180 9.74 -8.34 8.12
C SER A 180 8.64 -7.51 8.78
N ARG A 181 7.46 -7.38 8.15
CA ARG A 181 6.26 -6.71 8.65
C ARG A 181 5.19 -7.68 9.11
N GLY A 182 5.50 -8.98 9.15
CA GLY A 182 4.59 -10.03 9.56
C GLY A 182 3.56 -10.44 8.51
N PHE A 183 3.77 -10.10 7.23
CA PHE A 183 2.91 -10.57 6.13
C PHE A 183 3.47 -11.84 5.48
N SER A 184 2.60 -12.83 5.27
CA SER A 184 2.93 -14.08 4.60
C SER A 184 3.09 -13.90 3.09
N VAL A 185 3.66 -14.91 2.42
CA VAL A 185 3.76 -14.93 0.96
C VAL A 185 2.37 -14.90 0.30
N GLN A 186 1.37 -15.59 0.87
CA GLN A 186 0.00 -15.57 0.36
C GLN A 186 -0.61 -14.17 0.46
N GLU A 187 -0.42 -13.50 1.59
CA GLU A 187 -0.90 -12.14 1.84
C GLU A 187 -0.23 -11.13 0.90
N MET A 188 1.08 -11.27 0.65
CA MET A 188 1.79 -10.49 -0.36
C MET A 188 1.17 -10.67 -1.75
N VAL A 189 0.96 -11.92 -2.19
CA VAL A 189 0.35 -12.21 -3.51
C VAL A 189 -1.07 -11.64 -3.61
N ALA A 190 -1.87 -11.73 -2.53
CA ALA A 190 -3.20 -11.14 -2.50
C ALA A 190 -3.14 -9.61 -2.64
N LEU A 191 -2.24 -8.92 -1.91
CA LEU A 191 -2.06 -7.48 -2.04
C LEU A 191 -1.57 -7.05 -3.43
N SER A 192 -0.72 -7.85 -4.09
CA SER A 192 -0.34 -7.60 -5.49
C SER A 192 -1.54 -7.60 -6.44
N GLY A 193 -2.62 -8.30 -6.09
CA GLY A 193 -3.89 -8.26 -6.81
C GLY A 193 -4.50 -6.87 -6.94
N ALA A 194 -4.10 -5.90 -6.11
CA ALA A 194 -4.49 -4.50 -6.26
C ALA A 194 -4.08 -3.89 -7.63
N HIS A 195 -3.08 -4.46 -8.31
CA HIS A 195 -2.69 -4.08 -9.66
C HIS A 195 -3.75 -4.42 -10.74
N THR A 196 -4.89 -5.03 -10.37
CA THR A 196 -6.06 -5.17 -11.27
C THR A 196 -6.67 -3.83 -11.70
N ILE A 197 -6.37 -2.74 -11.00
CA ILE A 197 -6.77 -1.37 -11.38
C ILE A 197 -5.55 -0.44 -11.38
N GLY A 198 -5.72 0.71 -12.04
CA GLY A 198 -4.70 1.76 -12.09
C GLY A 198 -3.70 1.56 -13.21
N PHE A 199 -2.61 2.32 -13.14
CA PHE A 199 -1.61 2.42 -14.20
C PHE A 199 -0.21 2.52 -13.63
N SER A 200 0.77 2.20 -14.48
CA SER A 200 2.18 2.43 -14.22
C SER A 200 2.77 3.32 -15.30
N HIS A 201 3.67 4.21 -14.91
CA HIS A 201 4.42 5.03 -15.86
C HIS A 201 5.39 4.15 -16.66
N CYS A 202 5.56 4.46 -17.94
CA CYS A 202 6.42 3.70 -18.85
C CYS A 202 7.85 3.53 -18.31
N LYS A 203 8.38 4.51 -17.58
CA LYS A 203 9.72 4.44 -16.97
C LYS A 203 9.93 3.25 -16.02
N GLU A 204 8.85 2.72 -15.43
CA GLU A 204 8.91 1.65 -14.42
C GLU A 204 9.17 0.27 -15.03
N PHE A 205 8.87 0.09 -16.32
CA PHE A 205 8.93 -1.22 -16.99
C PHE A 205 9.60 -1.17 -18.37
N SER A 206 9.89 0.01 -18.93
CA SER A 206 10.46 0.14 -20.28
C SER A 206 11.81 -0.58 -20.44
N SER A 207 12.61 -0.70 -19.39
CA SER A 207 13.91 -1.39 -19.43
C SER A 207 13.80 -2.88 -19.79
N THR A 208 12.64 -3.52 -19.62
CA THR A 208 12.41 -4.93 -20.01
C THR A 208 11.79 -5.08 -21.40
N LEU A 209 11.37 -3.98 -22.03
CA LEU A 209 10.71 -3.95 -23.33
C LEU A 209 11.66 -3.69 -24.50
N TYR A 210 12.83 -3.12 -24.21
CA TYR A 210 13.84 -2.75 -25.20
C TYR A 210 15.19 -3.41 -24.88
N ASN A 211 15.87 -3.90 -25.91
CA ASN A 211 17.25 -4.40 -25.85
C ASN A 211 17.51 -5.40 -24.69
N TYR A 212 16.53 -6.26 -24.39
CA TYR A 212 16.63 -7.20 -23.27
C TYR A 212 17.88 -8.10 -23.36
N SER A 213 18.24 -8.52 -24.57
CA SER A 213 19.50 -9.24 -24.83
C SER A 213 19.97 -9.00 -26.27
N LYS A 214 21.15 -9.52 -26.62
CA LYS A 214 21.68 -9.49 -28.00
C LYS A 214 20.75 -10.16 -29.03
N THR A 215 19.85 -11.03 -28.59
CA THR A 215 19.00 -11.87 -29.47
C THR A 215 17.49 -11.69 -29.22
N SER A 216 17.08 -10.86 -28.26
CA SER A 216 15.68 -10.63 -27.94
C SER A 216 15.46 -9.18 -27.53
N GLU A 217 14.47 -8.53 -28.15
CA GLU A 217 14.10 -7.15 -27.86
C GLU A 217 13.45 -7.00 -26.48
N SER A 218 12.59 -7.95 -26.09
CA SER A 218 11.88 -7.96 -24.80
C SER A 218 12.19 -9.21 -23.99
N ALA A 219 11.92 -9.16 -22.68
CA ALA A 219 12.05 -10.33 -21.82
C ALA A 219 11.10 -11.47 -22.28
N PRO A 220 11.56 -12.74 -22.31
CA PRO A 220 10.74 -13.88 -22.77
C PRO A 220 9.45 -14.13 -21.97
N SER A 221 9.34 -13.55 -20.78
CA SER A 221 8.14 -13.62 -19.94
C SER A 221 6.96 -12.82 -20.47
N TYR A 222 7.18 -11.88 -21.39
CA TYR A 222 6.13 -11.07 -21.99
C TYR A 222 5.53 -11.77 -23.21
N ASN A 223 4.22 -11.63 -23.36
CA ASN A 223 3.56 -11.98 -24.61
C ASN A 223 4.10 -11.10 -25.75
N PRO A 224 4.53 -11.65 -26.90
CA PRO A 224 5.14 -10.87 -27.97
C PRO A 224 4.25 -9.76 -28.56
N ARG A 225 2.92 -9.99 -28.64
CA ARG A 225 2.00 -8.95 -29.12
C ARG A 225 1.81 -7.85 -28.09
N PHE A 226 1.76 -8.24 -26.82
CA PHE A 226 1.65 -7.29 -25.72
C PHE A 226 2.90 -6.43 -25.60
N SER A 227 4.11 -7.03 -25.67
CA SER A 227 5.36 -6.26 -25.63
C SER A 227 5.46 -5.28 -26.79
N GLN A 228 5.04 -5.67 -28.00
CA GLN A 228 4.97 -4.74 -29.13
C GLN A 228 3.99 -3.58 -28.88
N ALA A 229 2.81 -3.86 -28.33
CA ALA A 229 1.83 -2.82 -27.99
C ALA A 229 2.38 -1.86 -26.92
N LEU A 230 3.04 -2.38 -25.88
CA LEU A 230 3.68 -1.58 -24.84
C LEU A 230 4.80 -0.70 -25.40
N ARG A 231 5.64 -1.22 -26.31
CA ARG A 231 6.67 -0.41 -26.99
C ARG A 231 6.06 0.74 -27.76
N ASN A 232 4.99 0.49 -28.50
CA ASN A 232 4.29 1.55 -29.24
C ASN A 232 3.72 2.62 -28.29
N ALA A 233 3.05 2.20 -27.20
CA ALA A 233 2.50 3.10 -26.21
C ALA A 233 3.57 3.93 -25.48
N CYS A 234 4.75 3.34 -25.27
CA CYS A 234 5.86 3.94 -24.54
C CYS A 234 6.99 4.47 -25.43
N ALA A 235 6.81 4.64 -26.75
CA ALA A 235 7.91 4.96 -27.66
C ALA A 235 8.67 6.25 -27.28
N ASN A 236 7.96 7.24 -26.73
CA ASN A 236 8.49 8.56 -26.39
C ASN A 236 8.58 8.83 -24.87
N TYR A 237 8.66 7.78 -24.04
CA TYR A 237 8.62 7.94 -22.58
C TYR A 237 9.80 8.75 -22.01
N ASN A 238 10.93 8.81 -22.72
CA ASN A 238 12.09 9.62 -22.33
C ASN A 238 11.83 11.13 -22.50
N GLN A 239 10.98 11.52 -23.46
CA GLN A 239 10.60 12.92 -23.70
C GLN A 239 9.33 13.31 -22.96
N ASN A 240 8.43 12.35 -22.72
CA ASN A 240 7.21 12.56 -21.95
C ASN A 240 7.14 11.58 -20.77
N PRO A 241 7.59 12.00 -19.57
CA PRO A 241 7.63 11.13 -18.39
C PRO A 241 6.23 10.79 -17.84
N THR A 242 5.16 11.42 -18.35
CA THR A 242 3.77 11.16 -17.95
C THR A 242 3.13 9.98 -18.68
N LEU A 243 3.77 9.47 -19.75
CA LEU A 243 3.26 8.29 -20.47
C LEU A 243 3.14 7.10 -19.52
N SER A 244 1.96 6.48 -19.53
CA SER A 244 1.58 5.39 -18.65
C SER A 244 0.65 4.40 -19.34
N VAL A 245 0.59 3.20 -18.81
CA VAL A 245 -0.28 2.11 -19.30
C VAL A 245 -1.01 1.50 -18.11
N PHE A 246 -2.26 1.07 -18.31
CA PHE A 246 -3.02 0.36 -17.29
C PHE A 246 -2.29 -0.92 -16.85
N ASN A 247 -2.30 -1.17 -15.53
CA ASN A 247 -1.68 -2.36 -14.95
C ASN A 247 -2.39 -3.64 -15.42
N ASP A 248 -3.72 -3.59 -15.54
CA ASP A 248 -4.54 -4.60 -16.20
C ASP A 248 -5.14 -4.02 -17.49
N VAL A 249 -4.71 -4.53 -18.64
CA VAL A 249 -5.20 -4.06 -19.95
C VAL A 249 -6.50 -4.73 -20.38
N MET A 250 -6.92 -5.80 -19.70
CA MET A 250 -8.12 -6.56 -20.02
C MET A 250 -9.35 -6.01 -19.29
N SER A 251 -9.19 -5.53 -18.05
CA SER A 251 -10.26 -4.94 -17.24
C SER A 251 -9.79 -3.70 -16.44
N PRO A 252 -9.23 -2.66 -17.08
CA PRO A 252 -8.51 -1.56 -16.42
C PRO A 252 -9.29 -0.78 -15.35
N ASN A 253 -10.62 -0.82 -15.42
CA ASN A 253 -11.54 -0.10 -14.54
C ASN A 253 -12.40 -1.05 -13.69
N LYS A 254 -11.94 -2.27 -13.42
CA LYS A 254 -12.66 -3.22 -12.59
C LYS A 254 -11.70 -3.93 -11.65
N PHE A 255 -12.06 -3.95 -10.37
CA PHE A 255 -11.34 -4.71 -9.37
C PHE A 255 -11.81 -6.16 -9.42
N ASP A 256 -11.07 -7.01 -10.13
CA ASP A 256 -11.37 -8.43 -10.27
C ASP A 256 -10.10 -9.30 -10.31
N ASN A 257 -10.24 -10.59 -10.59
CA ASN A 257 -9.08 -11.50 -10.63
C ASN A 257 -8.41 -11.56 -12.01
N MET A 258 -8.77 -10.69 -12.96
CA MET A 258 -8.20 -10.69 -14.31
C MET A 258 -6.68 -10.44 -14.28
N TYR A 259 -6.21 -9.63 -13.31
CA TYR A 259 -4.78 -9.48 -13.02
C TYR A 259 -4.07 -10.83 -12.91
N PHE A 260 -4.58 -11.76 -12.10
CA PHE A 260 -3.98 -13.09 -11.95
C PHE A 260 -4.15 -13.97 -13.18
N GLN A 261 -5.26 -13.83 -13.92
CA GLN A 261 -5.47 -14.54 -15.19
C GLN A 261 -4.51 -14.07 -16.30
N ASN A 262 -4.00 -12.84 -16.20
CA ASN A 262 -3.11 -12.22 -17.18
C ASN A 262 -1.65 -12.66 -17.01
N LEU A 263 -1.19 -12.88 -15.77
CA LEU A 263 0.20 -13.28 -15.50
C LEU A 263 0.67 -14.53 -16.26
N PRO A 264 -0.06 -15.68 -16.27
CA PRO A 264 0.35 -16.87 -17.03
C PRO A 264 0.38 -16.64 -18.55
N LYS A 265 -0.34 -15.64 -19.04
CA LYS A 265 -0.41 -15.29 -20.47
C LYS A 265 0.70 -14.34 -20.89
N GLY A 266 1.57 -13.93 -19.96
CA GLY A 266 2.62 -12.93 -20.20
C GLY A 266 2.07 -11.52 -20.35
N LEU A 267 0.93 -11.22 -19.70
CA LEU A 267 0.24 -9.93 -19.75
C LEU A 267 0.38 -9.11 -18.45
N GLY A 268 1.31 -9.48 -17.57
CA GLY A 268 1.71 -8.61 -16.45
C GLY A 268 2.48 -7.39 -16.96
N LEU A 269 2.33 -6.25 -16.31
CA LEU A 269 3.00 -5.02 -16.75
C LEU A 269 4.42 -4.92 -16.18
N LEU A 270 4.53 -5.09 -14.86
CA LEU A 270 5.79 -4.89 -14.13
C LEU A 270 6.60 -6.17 -14.04
N SER A 271 7.93 -6.05 -13.95
CA SER A 271 8.82 -7.20 -13.73
C SER A 271 8.46 -7.98 -12.46
N SER A 272 8.04 -7.29 -11.40
CA SER A 272 7.53 -7.90 -10.17
C SER A 272 6.26 -8.73 -10.40
N ASP A 273 5.37 -8.32 -11.30
CA ASP A 273 4.15 -9.07 -11.62
C ASP A 273 4.48 -10.39 -12.33
N HIS A 274 5.40 -10.35 -13.30
CA HIS A 274 5.91 -11.56 -13.94
C HIS A 274 6.61 -12.49 -12.94
N ALA A 275 7.37 -11.92 -12.01
CA ALA A 275 8.07 -12.68 -10.98
C ALA A 275 7.12 -13.43 -10.04
N LEU A 276 5.89 -12.93 -9.80
CA LEU A 276 4.88 -13.65 -9.01
C LEU A 276 4.48 -14.97 -9.66
N TYR A 277 4.42 -15.03 -10.99
CA TYR A 277 4.05 -16.25 -11.69
C TYR A 277 5.23 -17.20 -11.90
N SER A 278 6.45 -16.68 -12.05
CA SER A 278 7.64 -17.50 -12.27
C SER A 278 8.27 -18.04 -10.98
N ASP A 279 8.06 -17.40 -9.83
CA ASP A 279 8.60 -17.88 -8.56
C ASP A 279 7.75 -19.02 -7.98
N PRO A 280 8.36 -20.18 -7.64
CA PRO A 280 7.63 -21.36 -7.18
C PRO A 280 6.88 -21.14 -5.85
N ARG A 281 7.32 -20.16 -5.02
CA ARG A 281 6.70 -19.87 -3.73
C ARG A 281 5.39 -19.10 -3.86
N THR A 282 5.21 -18.37 -4.95
CA THR A 282 4.05 -17.50 -5.21
C THR A 282 3.12 -18.08 -6.26
N LYS A 283 3.65 -18.86 -7.21
CA LYS A 283 2.91 -19.40 -8.37
C LYS A 283 1.62 -20.12 -7.99
N GLY A 284 1.63 -20.95 -6.94
CA GLY A 284 0.44 -21.68 -6.50
C GLY A 284 -0.73 -20.76 -6.09
N TYR A 285 -0.43 -19.63 -5.45
CA TYR A 285 -1.45 -18.64 -5.08
C TYR A 285 -1.93 -17.85 -6.30
N VAL A 286 -1.04 -17.51 -7.24
CA VAL A 286 -1.44 -16.89 -8.52
C VAL A 286 -2.41 -17.80 -9.28
N ASP A 287 -2.09 -19.09 -9.40
CA ASP A 287 -2.94 -20.07 -10.09
C ASP A 287 -4.30 -20.26 -9.38
N LEU A 288 -4.32 -20.22 -8.04
CA LEU A 288 -5.56 -20.26 -7.25
C LEU A 288 -6.44 -19.04 -7.55
N TYR A 289 -5.88 -17.83 -7.41
CA TYR A 289 -6.63 -16.59 -7.58
C TYR A 289 -7.09 -16.37 -9.02
N ALA A 290 -6.30 -16.78 -10.02
CA ALA A 290 -6.71 -16.76 -11.42
C ALA A 290 -7.94 -17.63 -11.70
N LYS A 291 -8.05 -18.81 -11.05
CA LYS A 291 -9.17 -19.74 -11.24
C LYS A 291 -10.40 -19.41 -10.39
N ASN A 292 -10.21 -18.72 -9.26
CA ASN A 292 -11.25 -18.50 -8.28
C ASN A 292 -11.20 -17.07 -7.74
N GLN A 293 -12.05 -16.20 -8.27
CA GLN A 293 -12.18 -14.82 -7.81
C GLN A 293 -12.64 -14.72 -6.35
N THR A 294 -13.48 -15.63 -5.88
CA THR A 294 -13.92 -15.67 -4.48
C THR A 294 -12.71 -15.90 -3.56
N ALA A 295 -11.84 -16.86 -3.89
CA ALA A 295 -10.63 -17.11 -3.11
C ALA A 295 -9.68 -15.90 -3.11
N PHE A 296 -9.56 -15.19 -4.24
CA PHE A 296 -8.82 -13.92 -4.29
C PHE A 296 -9.44 -12.89 -3.34
N PHE A 297 -10.75 -12.66 -3.45
CA PHE A 297 -11.44 -11.64 -2.66
C PHE A 297 -11.40 -11.96 -1.16
N GLU A 298 -11.58 -13.20 -0.74
CA GLU A 298 -11.44 -13.61 0.66
C GLU A 298 -10.04 -13.33 1.21
N ALA A 299 -8.99 -13.67 0.44
CA ALA A 299 -7.62 -13.36 0.82
C ALA A 299 -7.34 -11.86 0.84
N PHE A 300 -7.89 -11.11 -0.13
CA PHE A 300 -7.76 -9.66 -0.23
C PHE A 300 -8.45 -8.94 0.93
N ILE A 301 -9.65 -9.38 1.33
CA ILE A 301 -10.35 -8.88 2.52
C ILE A 301 -9.46 -9.08 3.75
N ALA A 302 -9.06 -10.32 4.02
CA ALA A 302 -8.29 -10.66 5.22
C ALA A 302 -6.98 -9.84 5.32
N VAL A 303 -6.25 -9.70 4.21
CA VAL A 303 -4.99 -8.95 4.20
C VAL A 303 -5.20 -7.44 4.29
N MET A 304 -6.27 -6.88 3.71
CA MET A 304 -6.57 -5.45 3.83
C MET A 304 -7.03 -5.09 5.24
N GLU A 305 -7.80 -5.95 5.91
CA GLU A 305 -8.17 -5.76 7.31
C GLU A 305 -6.92 -5.78 8.21
N LYS A 306 -6.01 -6.75 7.99
CA LYS A 306 -4.73 -6.84 8.69
C LYS A 306 -3.83 -5.64 8.41
N LEU A 307 -3.70 -5.25 7.14
CA LEU A 307 -2.92 -4.08 6.71
C LEU A 307 -3.43 -2.85 7.44
N SER A 308 -4.75 -2.67 7.50
CA SER A 308 -5.35 -1.46 8.08
C SER A 308 -4.95 -1.24 9.54
N VAL A 309 -4.63 -2.28 10.30
CA VAL A 309 -4.25 -2.16 11.72
C VAL A 309 -2.74 -2.21 11.96
N TYR A 310 -1.94 -2.21 10.90
CA TYR A 310 -0.49 -2.29 10.99
C TYR A 310 0.13 -0.99 11.48
N GLY A 311 0.93 -1.07 12.55
CA GLY A 311 1.77 0.03 13.05
C GLY A 311 1.06 1.32 13.45
N VAL A 312 -0.26 1.27 13.67
CA VAL A 312 -1.11 2.44 13.95
C VAL A 312 -0.67 3.20 15.20
N LYS A 313 -0.83 4.52 15.18
CA LYS A 313 -0.59 5.36 16.37
C LYS A 313 -1.85 5.49 17.20
N SER A 314 -1.69 5.58 18.52
CA SER A 314 -2.80 5.74 19.46
C SER A 314 -2.45 6.71 20.58
N GLY A 315 -3.48 7.25 21.26
CA GLY A 315 -3.26 8.11 22.43
C GLY A 315 -2.34 9.30 22.14
N ARG A 316 -1.18 9.33 22.81
CA ARG A 316 -0.17 10.40 22.72
C ARG A 316 0.92 10.14 21.65
N GLU A 317 0.87 8.99 20.98
CA GLU A 317 1.85 8.63 19.92
C GLU A 317 1.56 9.34 18.59
N GLY A 318 0.45 10.06 18.50
CA GLY A 318 0.05 10.82 17.34
C GLY A 318 -1.01 11.87 17.69
N GLU A 319 -1.51 12.55 16.66
CA GLU A 319 -2.49 13.62 16.80
C GLU A 319 -3.72 13.43 15.91
N ILE A 320 -4.66 14.37 15.97
CA ILE A 320 -5.70 14.53 14.95
C ILE A 320 -5.36 15.81 14.20
N ARG A 321 -4.76 15.69 13.01
CA ARG A 321 -4.37 16.86 12.24
C ARG A 321 -5.59 17.61 11.74
N ARG A 322 -5.56 18.95 11.72
CA ARG A 322 -6.62 19.76 11.09
C ARG A 322 -6.50 19.78 9.58
N ARG A 323 -5.27 19.74 9.06
CA ARG A 323 -4.98 19.55 7.63
C ARG A 323 -4.07 18.36 7.45
N CYS A 324 -4.35 17.52 6.46
CA CYS A 324 -3.59 16.28 6.29
C CYS A 324 -2.19 16.48 5.70
N ASP A 325 -1.82 17.68 5.30
CA ASP A 325 -0.54 17.99 4.67
C ASP A 325 0.48 18.64 5.64
N ALA A 326 0.09 18.91 6.89
CA ALA A 326 0.94 19.54 7.89
C ALA A 326 0.62 19.04 9.30
N PHE A 327 1.63 18.99 10.17
CA PHE A 327 1.42 18.78 11.61
C PHE A 327 0.63 19.94 12.23
N ASN A 328 -0.08 19.72 13.34
CA ASN A 328 -0.64 20.84 14.09
C ASN A 328 0.48 21.64 14.78
N ASN A 329 0.21 22.92 15.01
CA ASN A 329 1.08 23.81 15.80
C ASN A 329 0.62 23.87 17.26
#